data_AF-A0A317XJ15-F1
#
_entry.id   AF-A0A317XJ15-F1
#
_cell.length_a   1.000
_cell.length_b   1.000
_cell.length_c   1.000
_cell.angle_alpha   90.00
_cell.angle_beta   90.00
_cell.angle_gamma   90.00
#
_symmetry.space_group_name_H-M   'P 1'
#
loop_
_entity.id
_entity.type
_entity.pdbx_description
1 polymer ?
#
loop_
_entity_poly.entity_id
_entity_poly.type
_entity_poly.pdbx_seq_one_letter_code
_entity_poly.pdbx_strand_id
1 'polypeptide(L)'
;MSSEGTPNVAFQNESKYPHQQTDFRGPGVSAENPAGAFPRDLRQPHDDPPEAHQAKATIFQAIENPYALQEALNRLESALDEVIGLFQAEKNTLAKEGGFSKGKEGIALFDGWKQELERIKRGEE
;
A
#
# COMPACT_ATOMS: atom_id res chain seq x y z
N MET A 1 32.20 28.60 -40.72
CA MET A 1 32.29 28.39 -39.26
C MET A 1 31.79 29.64 -38.58
N SER A 2 30.75 29.44 -37.78
CA SER A 2 30.41 30.18 -36.55
C SER A 2 29.96 31.64 -36.65
N SER A 3 28.68 31.79 -36.32
CA SER A 3 27.86 32.98 -36.15
C SER A 3 28.35 33.91 -35.05
N GLU A 4 28.37 35.21 -35.34
CA GLU A 4 28.36 36.26 -34.33
C GLU A 4 26.93 36.77 -34.10
N GLY A 5 26.50 36.72 -32.84
CA GLY A 5 25.75 37.79 -32.20
C GLY A 5 24.29 37.98 -32.59
N THR A 6 23.38 37.25 -31.95
CA THR A 6 22.05 37.79 -31.68
C THR A 6 22.15 39.01 -30.77
N PRO A 7 21.58 40.17 -31.12
CA PRO A 7 21.30 41.20 -30.14
C PRO A 7 20.05 40.77 -29.36
N ASN A 8 20.02 40.97 -28.04
CA ASN A 8 19.27 42.10 -27.48
C ASN A 8 19.36 42.10 -25.96
N VAL A 9 19.86 43.21 -25.45
CA VAL A 9 19.62 43.65 -24.08
C VAL A 9 18.14 44.06 -24.00
N ALA A 10 17.37 43.50 -23.07
CA ALA A 10 16.12 44.12 -22.62
C ALA A 10 15.87 43.81 -21.14
N PHE A 11 16.32 44.73 -20.28
CA PHE A 11 15.67 44.99 -19.01
C PHE A 11 14.27 45.56 -19.27
N GLN A 12 13.18 44.88 -18.91
CA GLN A 12 11.86 45.51 -18.62
C GLN A 12 11.10 44.59 -17.63
N ASN A 13 10.98 44.91 -16.35
CA ASN A 13 10.04 45.85 -15.73
C ASN A 13 8.57 45.44 -16.00
N GLU A 14 8.08 44.49 -15.19
CA GLU A 14 6.78 43.79 -15.32
C GLU A 14 5.53 44.67 -15.07
N SER A 15 5.66 45.98 -14.86
CA SER A 15 4.51 46.86 -14.61
C SER A 15 3.76 47.33 -15.87
N LYS A 16 4.16 46.91 -17.08
CA LYS A 16 3.61 47.52 -18.32
C LYS A 16 2.76 46.63 -19.23
N TYR A 17 2.80 45.30 -19.14
CA TYR A 17 2.05 44.44 -20.07
C TYR A 17 1.46 43.20 -19.38
N PRO A 18 0.22 43.26 -18.86
CA PRO A 18 -0.46 42.04 -18.43
C PRO A 18 -0.74 41.20 -19.68
N HIS A 19 -0.58 39.88 -19.58
CA HIS A 19 -0.84 38.84 -20.60
C HIS A 19 0.31 38.40 -21.54
N GLN A 20 1.57 38.77 -21.30
CA GLN A 20 2.70 38.03 -21.91
C GLN A 20 3.12 36.87 -21.00
N GLN A 21 2.70 35.65 -21.34
CA GLN A 21 3.42 34.46 -20.87
C GLN A 21 4.78 34.44 -21.56
N THR A 22 5.82 34.89 -20.88
CA THR A 22 7.19 34.67 -21.33
C THR A 22 7.50 33.18 -21.15
N ASP A 23 7.59 32.44 -22.25
CA ASP A 23 8.19 31.11 -22.28
C ASP A 23 9.61 31.21 -21.70
N PHE A 24 9.76 30.87 -20.43
CA PHE A 24 11.04 30.91 -19.72
C PHE A 24 11.90 29.73 -20.17
N ARG A 25 12.45 29.82 -21.39
CA ARG A 25 13.45 28.88 -21.87
C ARG A 25 14.80 29.35 -21.36
N GLY A 26 15.25 28.79 -20.24
CA GLY A 26 16.56 29.10 -19.68
C GLY A 26 17.71 28.80 -20.67
N PRO A 27 18.91 29.39 -20.46
CA PRO A 27 20.08 29.15 -21.31
C PRO A 27 20.43 27.66 -21.38
N GLY A 28 20.10 27.03 -22.52
CA GLY A 28 20.29 25.60 -22.74
C GLY A 28 21.74 25.13 -22.57
N VAL A 29 21.95 23.82 -22.76
CA VAL A 29 23.24 23.14 -22.57
C VAL A 29 24.42 23.96 -23.10
N SER A 30 25.34 24.30 -22.21
CA SER A 30 26.53 25.10 -22.50
C SER A 30 27.76 24.37 -21.98
N ALA A 31 28.97 24.72 -22.46
CA ALA A 31 30.21 24.06 -22.03
C ALA A 31 30.41 24.10 -20.49
N GLU A 32 29.92 25.16 -19.85
CA GLU A 32 29.99 25.36 -18.39
C GLU A 32 28.79 24.77 -17.63
N ASN A 33 27.71 24.44 -18.34
CA ASN A 33 26.52 23.79 -17.78
C ASN A 33 26.05 22.65 -18.71
N PRO A 34 26.83 21.57 -18.83
CA PRO A 34 26.54 20.49 -19.75
C PRO A 34 25.22 19.77 -19.40
N ALA A 35 24.80 19.84 -18.13
CA ALA A 35 23.53 19.29 -17.66
C ALA A 35 22.33 20.21 -17.89
N GLY A 36 22.54 21.46 -18.34
CA GLY A 36 21.47 22.45 -18.49
C GLY A 36 20.69 22.66 -17.19
N ALA A 37 21.38 22.59 -16.04
CA ALA A 37 20.75 22.68 -14.74
C ALA A 37 20.32 24.13 -14.44
N PHE A 38 19.04 24.31 -14.12
CA PHE A 38 18.48 25.60 -13.70
C PHE A 38 18.14 25.57 -12.21
N PRO A 39 18.24 26.72 -11.51
CA PRO A 39 17.66 26.85 -10.18
C PRO A 39 16.18 26.48 -10.27
N ARG A 40 15.78 25.45 -9.52
CA ARG A 40 14.39 25.01 -9.45
C ARG A 40 13.57 26.18 -8.89
N ASP A 41 12.56 26.63 -9.64
CA ASP A 41 11.65 27.65 -9.14
C ASP A 41 10.89 27.06 -7.95
N LEU A 42 11.18 27.57 -6.75
CA LEU A 42 10.56 27.14 -5.48
C LEU A 42 9.05 27.44 -5.42
N ARG A 43 8.50 28.12 -6.44
CA ARG A 43 7.06 28.37 -6.61
C ARG A 43 6.37 27.30 -7.45
N GLN A 44 7.10 26.37 -8.04
CA GLN A 44 6.47 25.21 -8.67
C GLN A 44 5.80 24.37 -7.57
N PRO A 45 4.49 24.10 -7.68
CA PRO A 45 3.88 23.10 -6.80
C PRO A 45 4.65 21.80 -7.00
N HIS A 46 5.05 21.19 -5.90
CA HIS A 46 5.58 19.84 -5.92
C HIS A 46 4.58 18.97 -6.70
N ASP A 47 5.03 18.27 -7.74
CA ASP A 47 4.31 17.07 -8.20
C ASP A 47 4.02 16.24 -6.95
N ASP A 48 2.72 15.98 -6.73
CA ASP A 48 2.22 15.22 -5.60
C ASP A 48 3.12 14.01 -5.35
N PRO A 49 3.45 13.70 -4.08
CA PRO A 49 4.27 12.53 -3.79
C PRO A 49 3.62 11.31 -4.46
N PRO A 50 4.41 10.41 -5.08
CA PRO A 50 3.86 9.22 -5.72
C PRO A 50 2.98 8.53 -4.70
N GLU A 51 1.69 8.32 -5.06
CA GLU A 51 0.66 7.76 -4.20
C GLU A 51 1.30 6.75 -3.24
N ALA A 52 1.51 7.20 -1.99
CA ALA A 52 2.08 6.35 -0.97
C ALA A 52 1.14 5.15 -0.93
N HIS A 53 1.64 4.00 -1.40
CA HIS A 53 0.94 2.73 -1.47
C HIS A 53 -0.09 2.70 -0.36
N GLN A 54 -1.38 2.85 -0.68
CA GLN A 54 -2.44 2.81 0.32
C GLN A 54 -2.22 1.50 1.05
N ALA A 55 -1.71 1.60 2.29
CA ALA A 55 -1.47 0.43 3.11
C ALA A 55 -2.83 -0.25 3.19
N LYS A 56 -2.94 -1.47 2.65
CA LYS A 56 -4.20 -2.23 2.63
C LYS A 56 -4.85 -2.06 3.99
N ALA A 57 -6.04 -1.46 4.02
CA ALA A 57 -6.74 -1.19 5.26
C ALA A 57 -7.09 -2.55 5.87
N THR A 58 -6.30 -2.99 6.85
CA THR A 58 -6.54 -4.26 7.53
C THR A 58 -7.63 -4.05 8.56
N ILE A 59 -8.39 -5.10 8.92
CA ILE A 59 -9.39 -5.01 10.00
C ILE A 59 -8.81 -4.48 11.33
N PHE A 60 -7.50 -4.59 11.55
CA PHE A 60 -6.83 -4.05 12.73
C PHE A 60 -6.84 -2.52 12.78
N GLN A 61 -6.99 -1.84 11.63
CA GLN A 61 -7.15 -0.39 11.56
C GLN A 61 -8.59 0.06 11.85
N ALA A 62 -9.56 -0.86 11.84
CA ALA A 62 -10.97 -0.57 12.10
C ALA A 62 -11.32 -0.55 13.60
N ILE A 63 -10.37 -0.83 14.49
CA ILE A 63 -10.59 -0.90 15.95
C ILE A 63 -9.55 -0.04 16.67
N GLU A 64 -9.96 0.67 17.72
CA GLU A 64 -9.09 1.54 18.53
C GLU A 64 -7.93 0.79 19.19
N ASN A 65 -8.15 -0.46 19.60
CA ASN A 65 -7.13 -1.32 20.19
C ASN A 65 -6.86 -2.57 19.32
N PRO A 66 -5.84 -2.52 18.44
CA PRO A 66 -5.51 -3.66 17.57
C PRO A 66 -4.99 -4.88 18.35
N TYR A 67 -4.36 -4.67 19.52
CA TYR A 67 -3.87 -5.77 20.35
C TYR A 67 -5.00 -6.59 20.97
N ALA A 68 -6.09 -5.93 21.37
CA ALA A 68 -7.28 -6.62 21.89
C ALA A 68 -7.91 -7.51 20.81
N LEU A 69 -7.95 -7.04 19.56
CA LEU A 69 -8.42 -7.84 18.43
C LEU A 69 -7.49 -9.04 18.19
N GLN A 70 -6.17 -8.83 18.18
CA GLN A 70 -5.20 -9.92 18.01
C GLN A 70 -5.35 -10.98 19.11
N GLU A 71 -5.52 -10.57 20.36
CA GLU A 71 -5.74 -11.50 21.47
C GLU A 71 -7.04 -12.29 21.29
N ALA A 72 -8.13 -11.62 20.90
CA ALA A 72 -9.41 -12.28 20.64
C ALA A 72 -9.30 -13.30 19.49
N LEU A 73 -8.59 -12.97 18.41
CA LEU A 73 -8.34 -13.88 17.29
C LEU A 73 -7.51 -15.10 17.71
N ASN A 74 -6.48 -14.92 18.53
CA ASN A 74 -5.68 -16.04 19.06
C ASN A 74 -6.50 -16.97 19.97
N ARG A 75 -7.40 -16.40 20.78
CA ARG A 75 -8.34 -17.19 21.61
C ARG A 75 -9.33 -17.96 20.74
N LEU A 76 -9.84 -17.34 19.67
CA LEU A 76 -10.72 -18.01 18.71
C LEU A 76 -10.00 -19.18 18.02
N GLU A 77 -8.76 -18.99 17.60
CA GLU A 77 -7.94 -20.04 17.00
C GLU A 77 -7.75 -21.22 17.97
N SER A 78 -7.46 -20.95 19.24
CA SER A 78 -7.33 -21.97 20.29
C SER A 78 -8.65 -22.73 20.49
N ALA A 79 -9.79 -22.04 20.51
CA ALA A 79 -11.11 -22.65 20.65
C ALA A 79 -11.46 -23.55 19.44
N LEU A 80 -11.04 -23.17 18.23
CA LEU A 80 -11.22 -24.01 17.05
C LEU A 80 -10.39 -25.30 17.16
N ASP A 81 -9.16 -25.22 17.67
CA ASP A 81 -8.33 -26.39 17.91
C ASP A 81 -8.93 -27.34 18.95
N GLU A 82 -9.54 -26.80 20.00
CA GLU A 82 -10.27 -27.60 20.99
C GLU A 82 -11.44 -28.37 20.34
N VAL A 83 -12.26 -27.68 19.53
CA VAL A 83 -13.39 -28.30 18.82
C VAL A 83 -12.91 -29.38 17.85
N ILE A 84 -11.87 -29.11 17.07
CA ILE A 84 -11.27 -30.10 16.17
C ILE A 84 -10.75 -31.30 16.96
N GLY A 85 -10.08 -31.06 18.09
CA GLY A 85 -9.59 -32.10 18.99
C GLY A 85 -10.70 -33.01 19.50
N LEU A 86 -11.88 -32.47 19.84
CA LEU A 86 -13.04 -33.27 20.24
C LEU A 86 -13.50 -34.21 19.11
N PHE A 87 -13.62 -33.71 17.87
CA PHE A 87 -13.97 -34.57 16.74
C PHE A 87 -12.89 -35.62 16.46
N GLN A 88 -11.61 -35.26 16.58
CA GLN A 88 -10.50 -36.21 16.37
C GLN A 88 -10.43 -37.30 17.45
N ALA A 89 -10.76 -36.98 18.70
CA ALA A 89 -10.86 -37.98 19.77
C ALA A 89 -11.97 -38.99 19.48
N GLU A 90 -13.15 -38.49 19.10
CA GLU A 90 -14.32 -39.31 18.77
C GLU A 90 -14.13 -40.12 17.47
N LYS A 91 -13.27 -39.68 16.56
CA LYS A 91 -12.90 -40.44 15.34
C LYS A 91 -12.46 -41.85 15.68
N ASN A 92 -11.64 -42.04 16.71
CA ASN A 92 -11.10 -43.36 17.03
C ASN A 92 -12.17 -44.32 17.58
N THR A 93 -13.22 -43.77 18.20
CA THR A 93 -14.36 -44.50 18.73
C THR A 93 -15.37 -44.80 17.63
N LEU A 94 -15.82 -43.77 16.91
CA LEU A 94 -16.92 -43.84 15.93
C LEU A 94 -16.48 -44.35 14.54
N ALA A 95 -15.19 -44.24 14.17
CA ALA A 95 -14.73 -44.76 12.88
C ALA A 95 -14.78 -46.28 12.80
N LYS A 96 -14.76 -46.99 13.94
CA LYS A 96 -14.98 -48.45 13.99
C LYS A 96 -16.41 -48.83 13.62
N GLU A 97 -17.37 -47.92 13.81
CA GLU A 97 -18.80 -48.12 13.59
C GLU A 97 -19.29 -47.52 12.26
N GLY A 98 -18.39 -46.93 11.45
CA GLY A 98 -18.72 -46.34 10.15
C GLY A 98 -19.50 -45.00 10.22
N GLY A 99 -19.80 -44.49 11.42
CA GLY A 99 -20.63 -43.29 11.63
C GLY A 99 -19.90 -41.93 11.57
N PHE A 100 -18.58 -41.91 11.31
CA PHE A 100 -17.76 -40.71 11.48
C PHE A 100 -17.75 -39.74 10.27
N SER A 101 -18.68 -39.84 9.31
CA SER A 101 -18.71 -38.96 8.14
C SER A 101 -18.90 -37.48 8.52
N LYS A 102 -19.86 -37.20 9.41
CA LYS A 102 -20.15 -35.84 9.89
C LYS A 102 -19.01 -35.24 10.71
N GLY A 103 -18.28 -36.06 11.46
CA GLY A 103 -17.09 -35.61 12.19
C GLY A 103 -15.97 -35.16 11.24
N LYS A 104 -15.78 -35.83 10.10
CA LYS A 104 -14.83 -35.39 9.07
C LYS A 104 -15.25 -34.08 8.41
N GLU A 105 -16.54 -33.93 8.09
CA GLU A 105 -17.08 -32.67 7.55
C GLU A 105 -16.88 -31.51 8.53
N GLY A 106 -17.13 -31.75 9.82
CA GLY A 106 -16.90 -30.77 10.89
C GLY A 106 -15.44 -30.34 10.98
N ILE A 107 -14.51 -31.31 11.06
CA ILE A 107 -13.07 -31.01 11.08
C ILE A 107 -12.66 -30.14 9.90
N ALA A 108 -13.07 -30.51 8.68
CA ALA A 108 -12.73 -29.74 7.47
C ALA A 108 -13.29 -28.30 7.51
N LEU A 109 -14.48 -28.10 8.06
CA LEU A 109 -15.08 -26.77 8.21
C LEU A 109 -14.27 -25.90 9.19
N PHE A 110 -13.96 -26.42 10.37
CA PHE A 110 -13.21 -25.67 11.38
C PHE A 110 -11.76 -25.40 10.94
N ASP A 111 -11.13 -26.35 10.24
CA ASP A 111 -9.83 -26.13 9.58
C ASP A 111 -9.91 -25.00 8.54
N GLY A 112 -10.98 -24.96 7.75
CA GLY A 112 -11.23 -23.86 6.80
C GLY A 112 -11.33 -22.50 7.50
N TRP A 113 -12.05 -22.42 8.61
CA TRP A 113 -12.15 -21.19 9.40
C TRP A 113 -10.80 -20.74 9.99
N LYS A 114 -9.94 -21.68 10.41
CA LYS A 114 -8.57 -21.35 10.83
C LYS A 114 -7.76 -20.71 9.69
N GLN A 115 -7.87 -21.24 8.48
CA GLN A 115 -7.17 -20.67 7.32
C GLN A 115 -7.64 -19.25 7.01
N GLU A 116 -8.96 -19.01 7.08
CA GLU A 116 -9.54 -17.68 6.92
C GLU A 116 -9.05 -16.71 8.02
N LEU A 117 -8.98 -17.16 9.29
CA LEU A 117 -8.43 -16.36 10.38
C LEU A 117 -6.96 -16.00 10.17
N GLU A 118 -6.15 -16.94 9.69
CA GLU A 118 -4.75 -16.69 9.35
C GLU A 118 -4.60 -15.71 8.18
N ARG A 119 -5.54 -15.73 7.22
CA ARG A 119 -5.57 -14.75 6.12
C ARG A 119 -5.89 -13.34 6.64
N ILE A 120 -6.88 -13.25 7.53
CA ILE A 120 -7.25 -12.00 8.22
C ILE A 120 -6.09 -11.45 9.05
N LYS A 121 -5.41 -12.29 9.83
CA LYS A 121 -4.23 -11.90 10.64
C LYS A 121 -3.10 -11.34 9.79
N ARG A 122 -2.94 -11.83 8.55
CA ARG A 122 -1.95 -11.34 7.58
C ARG A 122 -2.39 -10.11 6.79
N GLY A 123 -3.63 -9.66 6.92
CA GLY A 123 -4.19 -8.58 6.11
C GLY A 123 -4.34 -8.95 4.63
N GLU A 124 -4.51 -10.24 4.34
CA GLU A 124 -4.71 -10.81 3.00
C GLU A 124 -6.21 -11.03 2.70
N GLU A 125 -7.07 -10.22 3.30
CA GLU A 125 -8.53 -10.28 3.17
C GLU A 125 -9.04 -10.12 1.73
#